data_AF-A0A3C1P239-F1
#
_entry.id   AF-A0A3C1P239-F1
#
_cell.length_a   1.000
_cell.length_b   1.000
_cell.length_c   1.000
_cell.angle_alpha   90.00
_cell.angle_beta   90.00
_cell.angle_gamma   90.00
#
_symmetry.space_group_name_H-M   'P 1'
#
loop_
_entity.id
_entity.type
_entity.pdbx_description
1 polymer ?
#
loop_
_entity_poly.entity_id
_entity_poly.type
_entity_poly.pdbx_seq_one_letter_code
_entity_poly.pdbx_strand_id
1 'polypeptide(L)'
;MAELTFYAGTMDCGKSTLALQTDHNHASRGRSGMVFTRLDRAGESLLSSRLGLSVPAVEVHDTLDIRRLVVERLSQGGRVDYLICDEVQFYTEAQVEQLAAVVDELGIDV
;
A
#
# COMPACT_ATOMS: atom_id res chain seq x y z
N MET A 1 -11.12 -8.50 -12.65
CA MET A 1 -11.64 -7.24 -12.09
C MET A 1 -10.74 -6.92 -10.92
N ALA A 2 -10.28 -5.68 -10.79
CA ALA A 2 -9.48 -5.31 -9.63
C ALA A 2 -10.33 -5.32 -8.36
N GLU A 3 -9.71 -5.49 -7.21
CA GLU A 3 -10.40 -5.54 -5.91
C GLU A 3 -9.67 -4.75 -4.84
N LEU A 4 -10.43 -4.25 -3.86
CA LEU A 4 -9.91 -3.71 -2.61
C LEU A 4 -10.11 -4.74 -1.50
N THR A 5 -9.02 -5.25 -0.92
CA THR A 5 -9.09 -6.22 0.18
C THR A 5 -8.64 -5.61 1.49
N PHE A 6 -9.59 -5.47 2.43
CA PHE A 6 -9.29 -4.89 3.74
C PHE A 6 -9.04 -5.98 4.81
N TYR A 7 -7.87 -5.94 5.43
CA TYR A 7 -7.51 -6.78 6.57
C TYR A 7 -7.45 -5.97 7.86
N ALA A 8 -8.28 -6.37 8.83
CA ALA A 8 -8.33 -5.74 10.15
C ALA A 8 -8.08 -6.76 11.27
N GLY A 9 -7.57 -6.25 12.39
CA GLY A 9 -7.28 -7.05 13.58
C GLY A 9 -6.54 -6.24 14.62
N THR A 10 -6.45 -6.78 15.84
CA THR A 10 -5.76 -6.11 16.95
C THR A 10 -4.27 -5.93 16.67
N MET A 11 -3.57 -5.15 17.50
CA MET A 11 -2.11 -5.17 17.49
C MET A 11 -1.61 -6.60 17.72
N ASP A 12 -0.45 -6.94 17.14
CA ASP A 12 0.21 -8.26 17.26
C ASP A 12 -0.46 -9.43 16.53
N CYS A 13 -1.57 -9.21 15.82
CA CYS A 13 -2.20 -10.27 15.03
C CYS A 13 -1.53 -10.54 13.66
N GLY A 14 -0.38 -9.93 13.38
CA GLY A 14 0.41 -10.20 12.17
C GLY A 14 0.02 -9.43 10.89
N LYS A 15 -0.74 -8.32 10.97
CA LYS A 15 -1.16 -7.53 9.79
C LYS A 15 0.00 -7.11 8.88
N SER A 16 1.03 -6.45 9.42
CA SER A 16 2.19 -6.03 8.63
C SER A 16 2.98 -7.22 8.07
N THR A 17 2.99 -8.37 8.76
CA THR A 17 3.57 -9.61 8.21
C THR A 17 2.78 -10.10 7.00
N LEU A 18 1.44 -10.10 7.07
CA LEU A 18 0.58 -10.45 5.95
C LEU A 18 0.79 -9.48 4.77
N ALA A 19 0.82 -8.17 5.02
CA ALA A 19 1.07 -7.16 4.00
C ALA A 19 2.40 -7.40 3.26
N LEU A 20 3.48 -7.63 4.00
CA LEU A 20 4.80 -7.93 3.44
C LEU A 20 4.84 -9.28 2.69
N GLN A 21 4.12 -10.28 3.18
CA GLN A 21 4.00 -11.57 2.50
C GLN A 21 3.23 -11.44 1.19
N THR A 22 2.16 -10.65 1.17
CA THR A 22 1.37 -10.35 -0.04
C THR A 22 2.21 -9.61 -1.08
N ASP A 23 2.95 -8.57 -0.67
CA ASP A 23 3.91 -7.86 -1.53
C ASP A 23 4.92 -8.83 -2.16
N HIS A 24 5.58 -9.65 -1.33
CA HIS A 24 6.54 -10.65 -1.80
C HIS A 24 5.93 -11.65 -2.80
N ASN A 25 4.71 -12.12 -2.54
CA ASN A 25 4.00 -13.06 -3.42
C ASN A 25 3.66 -12.43 -4.78
N HIS A 26 3.27 -11.17 -4.82
CA HIS A 26 3.02 -10.49 -6.09
C HIS A 26 4.33 -10.17 -6.83
N ALA A 27 5.33 -9.66 -6.14
CA ALA A 27 6.65 -9.36 -6.71
C ALA A 27 7.33 -10.61 -7.30
N SER A 28 7.27 -11.76 -6.60
CA SER A 28 7.82 -13.03 -7.09
C SER A 28 7.13 -13.56 -8.35
N ARG A 29 5.91 -13.09 -8.66
CA ARG A 29 5.19 -13.37 -9.91
C ARG A 29 5.45 -12.33 -10.99
N GLY A 30 6.42 -11.44 -10.79
CA GLY A 30 6.77 -10.37 -11.73
C GLY A 30 5.75 -9.23 -11.80
N ARG A 31 4.93 -9.06 -10.74
CA ARG A 31 4.06 -7.87 -10.60
C ARG A 31 4.81 -6.72 -9.94
N SER A 32 4.50 -5.50 -10.36
CA SER A 32 5.09 -4.26 -9.87
C SER A 32 4.13 -3.62 -8.86
N GLY A 33 4.54 -3.55 -7.60
CA GLY A 33 3.73 -3.01 -6.51
C GLY A 33 4.20 -1.62 -6.07
N MET A 34 3.32 -0.88 -5.40
CA MET A 34 3.70 0.26 -4.57
C MET A 34 3.23 0.02 -3.14
N VAL A 35 4.15 0.14 -2.19
CA VAL A 35 3.88 -0.03 -0.76
C VAL A 35 3.76 1.34 -0.11
N PHE A 36 2.73 1.53 0.70
CA PHE A 36 2.41 2.73 1.45
C PHE A 36 2.30 2.38 2.94
N THR A 37 2.78 3.27 3.79
CA THR A 37 2.62 3.16 5.23
C THR A 37 2.48 4.55 5.85
N ARG A 38 1.99 4.61 7.09
CA ARG A 38 1.93 5.85 7.86
C ARG A 38 2.34 5.58 9.29
N LEU A 39 3.30 6.35 9.80
CA LEU A 39 3.77 6.28 11.18
C LEU A 39 4.29 4.87 11.56
N ASP A 40 5.03 4.20 10.66
CA ASP A 40 5.66 2.93 11.00
C ASP A 40 6.68 3.10 12.14
N ARG A 41 6.72 2.11 13.02
CA ARG A 41 7.63 2.07 14.18
C ARG A 41 9.12 2.12 13.82
N ALA A 42 9.49 1.67 12.62
CA ALA A 42 10.88 1.56 12.20
C ALA A 42 11.41 2.86 11.58
N GLY A 43 10.57 3.89 11.46
CA GLY A 43 10.90 5.20 10.90
C GLY A 43 10.14 5.49 9.61
N GLU A 44 10.35 6.68 9.08
CA GLU A 44 9.70 7.13 7.85
C GLU A 44 10.11 6.26 6.65
N SER A 45 9.16 6.04 5.73
CA SER A 45 9.40 5.37 4.44
C SER A 45 9.79 3.88 4.51
N LEU A 46 9.42 3.18 5.60
CA LEU A 46 9.68 1.75 5.75
C LEU A 46 8.45 1.06 6.34
N LEU A 47 7.97 0.00 5.70
CA LEU A 47 6.99 -0.91 6.30
C LEU A 47 7.73 -2.03 7.01
N SER A 48 7.45 -2.26 8.30
CA SER A 48 8.14 -3.28 9.12
C SER A 48 7.18 -4.21 9.88
N SER A 49 7.56 -5.49 10.01
CA SER A 49 6.84 -6.46 10.87
C SER A 49 7.61 -6.80 12.15
N ARG A 50 6.90 -7.33 13.15
CA ARG A 50 7.52 -7.81 14.41
C ARG A 50 8.38 -9.05 14.24
N LEU A 51 8.31 -9.72 13.09
CA LEU A 51 9.16 -10.85 12.75
C LEU A 51 10.46 -10.42 12.05
N GLY A 52 10.75 -9.12 11.97
CA GLY A 52 11.99 -8.60 11.40
C GLY A 52 12.00 -8.49 9.86
N LEU A 53 10.85 -8.64 9.21
CA LEU A 53 10.70 -8.36 7.78
C LEU A 53 10.46 -6.87 7.55
N SER A 54 11.00 -6.30 6.47
CA SER A 54 10.76 -4.92 6.08
C SER A 54 10.96 -4.68 4.59
N VAL A 55 10.24 -3.70 4.02
CA VAL A 55 10.42 -3.21 2.64
C VAL A 55 10.33 -1.67 2.59
N PRO A 56 10.96 -1.03 1.59
CA PRO A 56 10.74 0.39 1.35
C PRO A 56 9.26 0.69 1.10
N ALA A 57 8.77 1.78 1.68
CA ALA A 57 7.39 2.23 1.52
C ALA A 57 7.35 3.74 1.29
N VAL A 58 6.27 4.21 0.67
CA VAL A 58 5.94 5.62 0.57
C VAL A 58 5.24 6.03 1.87
N GLU A 59 5.80 7.02 2.56
CA GLU A 59 5.16 7.59 3.75
C GLU A 59 3.92 8.39 3.36
N VAL A 60 2.78 8.03 3.92
CA VAL A 60 1.51 8.76 3.74
C VAL A 60 1.39 9.85 4.79
N HIS A 61 1.32 11.09 4.33
CA HIS A 61 1.00 12.26 5.15
C HIS A 61 -0.33 12.87 4.70
N ASP A 62 -0.91 13.79 5.48
CA ASP A 62 -2.27 14.31 5.24
C ASP A 62 -2.48 14.96 3.86
N THR A 63 -1.41 15.44 3.24
CA THR A 63 -1.44 16.11 1.93
C THR A 63 -1.03 15.21 0.77
N LEU A 64 -0.67 13.95 1.01
CA LEU A 64 -0.31 13.03 -0.06
C LEU A 64 -1.58 12.61 -0.81
N ASP A 65 -1.56 12.83 -2.13
CA ASP A 65 -2.57 12.32 -3.06
C ASP A 65 -2.07 11.00 -3.66
N ILE A 66 -2.62 9.89 -3.14
CA ILE A 66 -2.19 8.53 -3.50
C ILE A 66 -2.50 8.25 -4.96
N ARG A 67 -3.72 8.60 -5.39
CA ARG A 67 -4.18 8.36 -6.75
C ARG A 67 -3.33 9.12 -7.77
N ARG A 68 -3.04 10.39 -7.50
CA ARG A 68 -2.18 11.21 -8.35
C ARG A 68 -0.79 10.60 -8.47
N LEU A 69 -0.19 10.13 -7.37
CA LEU A 69 1.11 9.49 -7.40
C LEU A 69 1.13 8.24 -8.30
N VAL A 70 0.07 7.42 -8.23
CA VAL A 70 -0.09 6.25 -9.11
C VAL A 70 -0.21 6.67 -10.58
N VAL A 71 -1.05 7.66 -10.88
CA VAL A 71 -1.23 8.19 -12.24
C VAL A 71 0.07 8.77 -12.81
N GLU A 72 0.82 9.52 -12.01
CA GLU A 72 2.12 10.06 -12.41
C GLU A 72 3.10 8.93 -12.74
N ARG A 73 3.13 7.86 -11.93
CA ARG A 73 3.98 6.69 -12.18
C ARG A 73 3.65 5.99 -13.50
N LEU A 74 2.35 5.79 -13.78
CA LEU A 74 1.88 5.19 -15.03
C LEU A 74 2.20 6.09 -16.24
N SER A 75 1.99 7.41 -16.09
CA SER A 75 2.22 8.39 -17.16
C SER A 75 3.69 8.50 -17.57
N GLN A 76 4.61 8.18 -16.66
CA GLN A 76 6.05 8.10 -16.93
C GLN A 76 6.48 6.77 -17.58
N GLY A 77 5.53 5.92 -17.98
CA GLY A 77 5.81 4.59 -18.53
C GLY A 77 6.14 3.54 -17.47
N GLY A 78 5.93 3.86 -16.19
CA GLY A 78 6.01 2.88 -15.11
C GLY A 78 4.84 1.89 -15.15
N ARG A 79 4.98 0.81 -14.39
CA ARG A 79 3.94 -0.19 -14.19
C ARG A 79 3.56 -0.26 -12.72
N VAL A 80 2.27 -0.26 -12.44
CA VAL A 80 1.70 -0.42 -11.10
C VAL A 80 0.56 -1.43 -11.25
N ASP A 81 0.75 -2.64 -10.72
CA ASP A 81 -0.22 -3.71 -10.81
C ASP A 81 -1.03 -3.88 -9.53
N TYR A 82 -0.50 -3.44 -8.39
CA TYR A 82 -1.16 -3.50 -7.08
C TYR A 82 -0.58 -2.45 -6.12
N LEU A 83 -1.35 -2.09 -5.11
CA LEU A 83 -0.92 -1.32 -3.96
C LEU A 83 -0.88 -2.21 -2.72
N ILE A 84 -0.05 -1.87 -1.73
CA ILE A 84 -0.12 -2.38 -0.36
C ILE A 84 -0.16 -1.17 0.55
N CYS A 85 -1.20 -1.04 1.37
CA CYS A 85 -1.36 0.09 2.29
C CYS A 85 -1.45 -0.42 3.73
N ASP A 86 -0.43 -0.13 4.55
CA ASP A 86 -0.47 -0.44 5.99
C ASP A 86 -0.84 0.78 6.83
N GLU A 87 -1.28 0.52 8.06
CA GLU A 87 -1.67 1.52 9.07
C GLU A 87 -2.74 2.52 8.57
N VAL A 88 -3.64 2.02 7.70
CA VAL A 88 -4.69 2.81 7.03
C VAL A 88 -5.68 3.48 7.98
N GLN A 89 -5.76 3.06 9.25
CA GLN A 89 -6.55 3.77 10.26
C GLN A 89 -6.05 5.20 10.53
N PHE A 90 -4.84 5.53 10.10
CA PHE A 90 -4.29 6.90 10.15
C PHE A 90 -4.48 7.68 8.85
N TYR A 91 -5.09 7.09 7.82
CA TYR A 91 -5.34 7.80 6.56
C TYR A 91 -6.53 8.73 6.74
N THR A 92 -6.56 9.79 5.95
CA THR A 92 -7.75 10.65 5.86
C THR A 92 -8.86 9.93 5.09
N GLU A 93 -10.11 10.33 5.33
CA GLU A 93 -11.26 9.81 4.56
C GLU A 93 -11.06 9.97 3.05
N ALA A 94 -10.54 11.13 2.62
CA ALA A 94 -10.21 11.40 1.22
C ALA A 94 -9.16 10.42 0.66
N GLN A 95 -8.17 10.02 1.45
CA GLN A 95 -7.17 9.02 1.03
C GLN A 95 -7.78 7.63 0.91
N VAL A 96 -8.74 7.27 1.76
CA VAL A 96 -9.47 6.00 1.64
C VAL A 96 -10.34 6.00 0.37
N GLU A 97 -11.04 7.10 0.07
CA GLU A 97 -11.77 7.27 -1.20
C GLU A 97 -10.85 7.18 -2.42
N GLN A 98 -9.61 7.69 -2.33
CA GLN A 98 -8.61 7.54 -3.39
C GLN A 98 -8.22 6.08 -3.62
N LEU A 99 -8.14 5.24 -2.57
CA LEU A 99 -7.88 3.81 -2.72
C LEU A 99 -9.00 3.11 -3.50
N ALA A 100 -10.26 3.43 -3.20
CA ALA A 100 -11.39 2.93 -3.96
C ALA A 100 -11.34 3.39 -5.44
N ALA A 101 -11.04 4.67 -5.68
CA ALA A 101 -10.90 5.20 -7.03
C ALA A 101 -9.74 4.57 -7.82
N VAL A 102 -8.66 4.15 -7.16
CA VAL A 102 -7.57 3.39 -7.82
C VAL A 102 -8.09 2.04 -8.35
N VAL A 103 -8.92 1.34 -7.59
CA VAL A 103 -9.54 0.09 -8.03
C VAL A 103 -10.52 0.35 -9.17
N ASP A 104 -11.48 1.25 -8.95
CA ASP A 104 -12.61 1.47 -9.85
C ASP A 104 -12.20 2.11 -11.18
N GLU A 105 -11.29 3.08 -11.15
CA GLU A 105 -10.91 3.87 -12.33
C GLU A 105 -9.64 3.39 -13.01
N LEU A 106 -8.67 2.83 -12.25
CA LEU A 106 -7.37 2.42 -12.79
C LEU A 106 -7.25 0.91 -12.95
N GLY A 107 -8.15 0.11 -12.36
CA GLY A 107 -8.10 -1.34 -12.44
C GLY A 107 -6.88 -1.95 -11.76
N ILE A 108 -6.40 -1.32 -10.68
CA ILE A 108 -5.24 -1.74 -9.89
C ILE A 108 -5.74 -2.32 -8.56
N ASP A 109 -5.22 -3.49 -8.16
CA ASP A 109 -5.59 -4.12 -6.89
C ASP A 109 -5.07 -3.30 -5.69
N VAL A 110 -5.83 -3.27 -4.59
CA VAL A 110 -5.44 -2.60 -3.33
C VAL A 110 -5.60 -3.51 -2.12
#